data_AF-A0A6G5RNB3-F1
#
_entry.id   AF-A0A6G5RNB3-F1
#
_cell.length_a   1.000
_cell.length_b   1.000
_cell.length_c   1.000
_cell.angle_alpha   90.00
_cell.angle_beta   90.00
_cell.angle_gamma   90.00
#
_symmetry.space_group_name_H-M   'P 1'
#
loop_
_entity.id
_entity.type
_entity.pdbx_description
1 polymer ?
#
loop_
_entity_poly.entity_id
_entity_poly.type
_entity_poly.pdbx_seq_one_letter_code
_entity_poly.pdbx_strand_id
1 'polypeptide(L)'
;MKRIRVKKKAAACAMSVAAVAAVLATAGPVNAAEYTVMDNCDVPWISCSYGDLWLFYNSKDIAVQDGYYKSAFTTFYGNVSDHWGTSQYEGSSLSTYRYVFGNGGYGNGQYMKNNAASVQNCASDDNYRVYYNSGYGGTSQYFAKNGPYGDCNITDLISALKNNNASSHFA
;
A
#
# COMPACT_ATOMS: atom_id res chain seq x y z
N MET A 1 -14.28 -47.51 -75.22
CA MET A 1 -13.72 -47.30 -73.85
C MET A 1 -12.93 -46.00 -73.83
N LYS A 2 -13.49 -44.93 -73.23
CA LYS A 2 -12.93 -43.57 -73.22
C LYS A 2 -11.90 -43.43 -72.08
N ARG A 3 -10.66 -43.05 -72.42
CA ARG A 3 -9.60 -42.67 -71.47
C ARG A 3 -9.89 -41.29 -70.88
N ILE A 4 -9.93 -41.18 -69.56
CA ILE A 4 -10.00 -39.89 -68.85
C ILE A 4 -8.62 -39.62 -68.22
N ARG A 5 -7.96 -38.58 -68.71
CA ARG A 5 -6.75 -37.99 -68.10
C ARG A 5 -7.19 -36.96 -67.06
N VAL A 6 -6.88 -37.19 -65.79
CA VAL A 6 -7.05 -36.18 -64.74
C VAL A 6 -5.75 -35.38 -64.64
N LYS A 7 -5.84 -34.08 -64.95
CA LYS A 7 -4.75 -33.11 -64.81
C LYS A 7 -4.59 -32.72 -63.34
N LYS A 8 -3.34 -32.72 -62.85
CA LYS A 8 -2.90 -32.07 -61.61
C LYS A 8 -3.16 -30.57 -61.70
N LYS A 9 -3.79 -29.94 -60.68
CA LYS A 9 -3.52 -28.55 -60.27
C LYS A 9 -3.93 -28.29 -58.81
N ALA A 10 -2.95 -27.74 -58.07
CA ALA A 10 -3.04 -26.76 -56.99
C ALA A 10 -3.75 -27.19 -55.67
N ALA A 11 -3.44 -26.66 -54.49
CA ALA A 11 -2.72 -25.44 -54.16
C ALA A 11 -2.02 -25.56 -52.79
N ALA A 12 -1.02 -24.70 -52.60
CA ALA A 12 -0.27 -24.49 -51.37
C ALA A 12 -1.18 -24.10 -50.19
N CYS A 13 -0.94 -24.73 -49.04
CA CYS A 13 -1.40 -24.27 -47.73
C CYS A 13 -0.26 -24.49 -46.75
N ALA A 14 0.63 -23.51 -46.65
CA ALA A 14 1.68 -23.52 -45.63
C ALA A 14 2.18 -22.08 -45.38
N MET A 15 1.32 -21.18 -44.92
CA MET A 15 1.76 -19.93 -44.30
C MET A 15 0.70 -19.41 -43.32
N SER A 16 0.76 -19.84 -42.06
CA SER A 16 0.13 -19.12 -40.93
C SER A 16 0.44 -19.75 -39.57
N VAL A 17 1.72 -19.92 -39.23
CA VAL A 17 2.11 -20.23 -37.82
C VAL A 17 3.19 -19.29 -37.26
N ALA A 18 3.92 -18.56 -38.12
CA ALA A 18 5.05 -17.73 -37.66
C ALA A 18 4.64 -16.42 -36.97
N ALA A 19 3.41 -15.91 -37.18
CA ALA A 19 3.00 -14.62 -36.62
C ALA A 19 2.61 -14.67 -35.13
N VAL A 20 2.30 -15.85 -34.58
CA VAL A 20 1.89 -15.99 -33.17
C VAL A 20 3.10 -16.07 -32.24
N ALA A 21 4.22 -16.65 -32.70
CA ALA A 21 5.42 -16.81 -31.87
C ALA A 21 6.20 -15.49 -31.66
N ALA A 22 6.15 -14.57 -32.62
CA ALA A 22 6.89 -13.30 -32.53
C ALA A 22 6.26 -12.29 -31.52
N VAL A 23 4.95 -12.41 -31.25
CA VAL A 23 4.26 -11.51 -30.30
C VAL A 23 4.52 -11.90 -28.84
N LEU A 24 4.88 -13.16 -28.57
CA LEU A 24 5.19 -13.63 -27.22
C LEU A 24 6.63 -13.33 -26.77
N ALA A 25 7.54 -13.04 -27.71
CA ALA A 25 8.96 -12.82 -27.41
C ALA A 25 9.29 -11.40 -26.93
N THR A 26 8.35 -10.45 -27.04
CA THR A 26 8.53 -9.05 -26.61
C THR A 26 7.68 -8.66 -25.40
N ALA A 27 6.92 -9.60 -24.85
CA ALA A 27 6.20 -9.40 -23.59
C ALA A 27 7.22 -9.39 -22.43
N GLY A 28 7.81 -8.22 -22.16
CA GLY A 28 8.49 -7.97 -20.90
C GLY A 28 7.50 -8.12 -19.73
N PRO A 29 7.98 -8.41 -18.52
CA PRO A 29 7.10 -8.42 -17.35
C PRO A 29 6.39 -7.07 -17.26
N VAL A 30 5.06 -7.08 -17.33
CA VAL A 30 4.23 -5.93 -16.97
C VAL A 30 4.40 -5.77 -15.46
N ASN A 31 5.36 -4.95 -15.05
CA ASN A 31 5.43 -4.53 -13.66
C ASN A 31 4.14 -3.77 -13.36
N ALA A 32 3.34 -4.28 -12.42
CA ALA A 32 2.22 -3.54 -11.88
C ALA A 32 2.69 -2.15 -11.47
N ALA A 33 1.97 -1.11 -11.87
CA ALA A 33 2.30 0.25 -11.46
C ALA A 33 2.30 0.31 -9.92
N GLU A 34 3.39 0.77 -9.33
CA GLU A 34 3.47 1.02 -7.88
C GLU A 34 3.08 2.48 -7.63
N TYR A 35 2.08 2.66 -6.77
CA TYR A 35 1.60 3.96 -6.32
C TYR A 35 1.87 4.10 -4.82
N THR A 36 2.35 5.26 -4.39
CA THR A 36 2.67 5.52 -2.99
C THR A 36 1.60 6.38 -2.34
N VAL A 37 1.24 6.05 -1.10
CA VAL A 37 0.17 6.67 -0.32
C VAL A 37 0.75 7.21 0.98
N MET A 38 0.49 8.47 1.30
CA MET A 38 0.90 9.07 2.59
C MET A 38 -0.29 9.25 3.53
N ASP A 39 -1.48 9.43 2.98
CA ASP A 39 -2.76 9.47 3.68
C ASP A 39 -3.72 8.51 2.97
N ASN A 40 -4.34 7.58 3.69
CA ASN A 40 -5.31 6.68 3.08
C ASN A 40 -6.66 7.35 2.73
N CYS A 41 -6.85 8.63 3.04
CA CYS A 41 -7.93 9.47 2.53
C CYS A 41 -7.63 10.04 1.14
N ASP A 42 -6.37 10.07 0.70
CA ASP A 42 -5.97 10.57 -0.63
C ASP A 42 -6.13 9.52 -1.74
N VAL A 43 -6.99 8.52 -1.51
CA VAL A 43 -7.24 7.43 -2.45
C VAL A 43 -8.71 7.46 -2.94
N PRO A 44 -8.98 7.13 -4.22
CA PRO A 44 -10.34 7.20 -4.77
C PRO A 44 -11.41 6.31 -4.12
N TRP A 45 -11.01 5.30 -3.33
CA TRP A 45 -11.89 4.25 -2.80
C TRP A 45 -12.20 4.36 -1.30
N ILE A 46 -11.63 5.36 -0.61
CA ILE A 46 -11.98 5.66 0.78
C ILE A 46 -12.55 7.08 0.79
N SER A 47 -13.69 7.25 1.45
CA SER A 47 -14.30 8.57 1.65
C SER A 47 -14.00 9.06 3.06
N CYS A 48 -12.97 9.90 3.18
CA CYS A 48 -12.64 10.64 4.39
C CYS A 48 -11.94 11.96 4.02
N SER A 49 -11.90 12.90 4.97
CA SER A 49 -11.31 14.22 4.74
C SER A 49 -9.83 14.30 5.15
N TYR A 50 -9.43 13.57 6.20
CA TYR A 50 -8.06 13.48 6.69
C TYR A 50 -7.89 12.24 7.59
N GLY A 51 -6.67 11.73 7.71
CA GLY A 51 -6.34 10.65 8.64
C GLY A 51 -6.14 11.11 10.10
N ASP A 52 -6.64 10.32 11.05
CA ASP A 52 -6.58 10.63 12.49
C ASP A 52 -5.44 9.92 13.23
N LEU A 53 -5.04 8.75 12.72
CA LEU A 53 -3.96 7.95 13.29
C LEU A 53 -2.66 8.25 12.53
N TRP A 54 -1.68 8.81 13.21
CA TRP A 54 -0.42 9.24 12.61
C TRP A 54 0.69 8.29 13.08
N LEU A 55 1.37 7.65 12.13
CA LEU A 55 2.51 6.78 12.40
C LEU A 55 3.79 7.45 11.95
N PHE A 56 4.76 7.56 12.85
CA PHE A 56 5.98 8.31 12.63
C PHE A 56 7.17 7.41 12.33
N TYR A 57 8.02 7.92 11.43
CA TYR A 57 9.43 7.60 11.21
C TYR A 57 10.15 7.08 12.46
N ASN A 58 10.22 7.99 13.41
CA ASN A 58 11.11 7.89 14.55
C ASN A 58 10.35 7.74 15.86
N SER A 59 11.09 7.40 16.91
CA SER A 59 10.57 7.42 18.28
C SER A 59 10.16 8.81 18.70
N LYS A 60 9.31 8.89 19.73
CA LYS A 60 8.68 10.12 20.22
C LYS A 60 9.66 11.27 20.44
N ASP A 61 10.83 10.97 21.01
CA ASP A 61 11.91 11.91 21.34
C ASP A 61 12.56 12.56 20.11
N ILE A 62 12.46 11.91 18.95
CA ILE A 62 12.92 12.43 17.66
C ILE A 62 11.73 12.94 16.83
N ALA A 63 10.56 12.33 16.97
CA ALA A 63 9.37 12.66 16.20
C ALA A 63 8.96 14.11 16.37
N VAL A 64 8.99 14.60 17.61
CA VAL A 64 8.76 16.01 17.96
C VAL A 64 9.93 16.55 18.76
N GLN A 65 10.50 17.65 18.27
CA GLN A 65 11.55 18.40 18.95
C GLN A 65 11.18 19.89 18.91
N ASP A 66 11.30 20.55 20.06
CA ASP A 66 11.00 21.96 20.23
C ASP A 66 9.57 22.36 19.78
N GLY A 67 8.61 21.44 19.91
CA GLY A 67 7.23 21.64 19.49
C GLY A 67 6.96 21.47 18.00
N TYR A 68 7.96 21.06 17.22
CA TYR A 68 7.84 20.83 15.78
C TYR A 68 8.00 19.35 15.43
N TYR A 69 7.21 18.87 14.47
CA TYR A 69 7.43 17.57 13.85
C TYR A 69 8.75 17.59 13.07
N LYS A 70 9.69 16.74 13.48
CA LYS A 70 10.96 16.51 12.75
C LYS A 70 10.97 15.20 11.99
N SER A 71 10.12 14.25 12.39
CA SER A 71 9.95 12.98 11.70
C SER A 71 8.90 13.08 10.62
N ALA A 72 9.13 12.35 9.53
CA ALA A 72 8.10 12.04 8.56
C ALA A 72 7.01 11.16 9.20
N PHE A 73 5.80 11.23 8.67
CA PHE A 73 4.66 10.45 9.15
C PHE A 73 3.70 10.06 8.02
N THR A 74 2.94 9.00 8.26
CA THR A 74 1.82 8.54 7.42
C THR A 74 0.54 8.62 8.24
N THR A 75 -0.55 9.07 7.64
CA THR A 75 -1.86 9.23 8.30
C THR A 75 -2.83 8.15 7.84
N PHE A 76 -3.68 7.71 8.76
CA PHE A 76 -4.69 6.69 8.51
C PHE A 76 -6.03 7.07 9.12
N TYR A 77 -7.08 6.86 8.34
CA TYR A 77 -8.46 6.83 8.76
C TYR A 77 -9.02 5.41 8.57
N GLY A 78 -9.53 4.83 9.65
CA GLY A 78 -10.19 3.53 9.63
C GLY A 78 -9.27 2.33 9.44
N ASN A 79 -9.85 1.28 8.85
CA ASN A 79 -9.29 -0.06 8.89
C ASN A 79 -8.32 -0.29 7.72
N VAL A 80 -7.04 -0.46 8.04
CA VAL A 80 -5.97 -0.74 7.08
C VAL A 80 -5.36 -2.09 7.40
N SER A 81 -5.81 -3.11 6.67
CA SER A 81 -5.42 -4.50 6.91
C SER A 81 -3.99 -4.81 6.50
N ASP A 82 -3.37 -3.98 5.66
CA ASP A 82 -1.96 -4.07 5.34
C ASP A 82 -1.40 -2.70 4.91
N HIS A 83 -0.26 -2.30 5.49
CA HIS A 83 0.49 -1.11 5.09
C HIS A 83 1.24 -1.29 3.73
N TRP A 84 1.05 -2.44 3.11
CA TRP A 84 1.38 -2.78 1.73
C TRP A 84 0.13 -3.45 1.14
N GLY A 85 -0.36 -3.04 -0.02
CA GLY A 85 -1.43 -3.81 -0.66
C GLY A 85 -1.41 -3.77 -2.17
N THR A 86 -2.31 -4.51 -2.78
CA THR A 86 -2.69 -4.34 -4.18
C THR A 86 -4.04 -3.63 -4.20
N SER A 87 -4.15 -2.52 -4.94
CA SER A 87 -5.45 -1.91 -5.18
C SER A 87 -6.28 -2.87 -6.04
N GLN A 88 -7.59 -2.88 -5.82
CA GLN A 88 -8.52 -3.59 -6.69
C GLN A 88 -8.98 -2.73 -7.88
N TYR A 89 -8.34 -1.59 -8.19
CA TYR A 89 -8.86 -0.62 -9.15
C TYR A 89 -7.89 -0.30 -10.30
N GLU A 90 -8.13 -0.88 -11.48
CA GLU A 90 -8.78 -0.26 -12.65
C GLU A 90 -8.87 -1.28 -13.80
N GLY A 91 -10.05 -1.88 -14.05
CA GLY A 91 -10.20 -2.88 -15.11
C GLY A 91 -9.21 -4.04 -14.96
N SER A 92 -8.78 -4.67 -16.05
CA SER A 92 -7.87 -5.83 -16.05
C SER A 92 -6.45 -5.58 -15.49
N SER A 93 -6.18 -4.44 -14.86
CA SER A 93 -4.85 -4.03 -14.41
C SER A 93 -4.77 -3.98 -12.88
N LEU A 94 -3.84 -4.76 -12.30
CA LEU A 94 -3.51 -4.71 -10.88
C LEU A 94 -2.48 -3.60 -10.63
N SER A 95 -2.82 -2.62 -9.80
CA SER A 95 -1.87 -1.63 -9.28
C SER A 95 -1.50 -1.99 -7.84
N THR A 96 -0.24 -1.82 -7.47
CA THR A 96 0.22 -2.10 -6.10
C THR A 96 0.33 -0.78 -5.34
N TYR A 97 -0.26 -0.67 -4.16
CA TYR A 97 -0.09 0.50 -3.30
C TYR A 97 0.90 0.23 -2.16
N ARG A 98 1.67 1.25 -1.82
CA ARG A 98 2.62 1.25 -0.70
C ARG A 98 2.38 2.47 0.15
N TYR A 99 2.18 2.28 1.45
CA TYR A 99 2.24 3.43 2.35
C TYR A 99 3.69 3.86 2.53
N VAL A 100 3.92 5.18 2.47
CA VAL A 100 5.22 5.81 2.69
C VAL A 100 5.10 6.90 3.74
N PHE A 101 6.16 7.15 4.49
CA PHE A 101 6.22 8.31 5.36
C PHE A 101 6.35 9.58 4.52
N GLY A 102 5.46 10.54 4.76
CA GLY A 102 5.38 11.81 4.06
C GLY A 102 5.60 13.02 4.97
N ASN A 103 5.16 14.18 4.48
CA ASN A 103 5.18 15.47 5.20
C ASN A 103 6.58 16.01 5.56
N GLY A 104 7.62 15.55 4.86
CA GLY A 104 9.00 16.01 5.08
C GLY A 104 9.63 15.41 6.34
N GLY A 105 10.78 15.93 6.76
CA GLY A 105 11.48 15.45 7.96
C GLY A 105 12.23 14.13 7.78
N TYR A 106 12.72 13.57 8.90
CA TYR A 106 13.50 12.34 8.94
C TYR A 106 12.65 11.13 8.56
N GLY A 107 13.11 10.36 7.58
CA GLY A 107 12.40 9.18 7.08
C GLY A 107 11.45 9.45 5.92
N ASN A 108 11.38 10.69 5.39
CA ASN A 108 10.50 11.01 4.27
C ASN A 108 10.80 10.15 3.03
N GLY A 109 9.76 9.59 2.43
CA GLY A 109 9.83 8.67 1.29
C GLY A 109 10.16 7.22 1.65
N GLN A 110 10.44 6.90 2.91
CA GLN A 110 10.63 5.51 3.34
C GLN A 110 9.30 4.77 3.36
N TYR A 111 9.31 3.48 3.02
CA TYR A 111 8.13 2.62 3.16
C TYR A 111 7.71 2.52 4.63
N MET A 112 6.41 2.57 4.86
CA MET A 112 5.82 2.62 6.19
C MET A 112 5.88 1.26 6.90
N LYS A 113 5.53 0.19 6.18
CA LYS A 113 5.44 -1.15 6.75
C LYS A 113 6.78 -1.55 7.39
N ASN A 114 6.71 -2.00 8.63
CA ASN A 114 7.85 -2.39 9.45
C ASN A 114 8.88 -1.28 9.70
N ASN A 115 8.47 -0.01 9.66
CA ASN A 115 9.41 1.10 9.86
C ASN A 115 8.86 2.21 10.78
N ALA A 116 7.65 2.08 11.32
CA ALA A 116 7.16 3.09 12.27
C ALA A 116 7.72 2.82 13.66
N ALA A 117 8.00 3.90 14.39
CA ALA A 117 8.55 3.83 15.74
C ALA A 117 7.68 4.50 16.81
N SER A 118 6.82 5.46 16.42
CA SER A 118 5.85 6.06 17.33
C SER A 118 4.53 6.35 16.63
N VAL A 119 3.50 6.57 17.45
CA VAL A 119 2.11 6.75 17.02
C VAL A 119 1.52 7.95 17.75
N GLN A 120 0.67 8.70 17.07
CA GLN A 120 -0.21 9.69 17.65
C GLN A 120 -1.63 9.41 17.18
N ASN A 121 -2.57 9.31 18.11
CA ASN A 121 -3.98 9.26 17.77
C ASN A 121 -4.60 10.61 18.06
N CYS A 122 -4.97 11.34 17.00
CA CYS A 122 -5.63 12.63 17.07
C CYS A 122 -7.15 12.55 16.94
N ALA A 123 -7.75 11.36 16.75
CA ALA A 123 -9.18 11.22 16.60
C ALA A 123 -9.92 11.70 17.86
N SER A 124 -11.03 12.41 17.67
CA SER A 124 -11.95 12.79 18.76
C SER A 124 -12.76 11.60 19.28
N ASP A 125 -13.09 10.69 18.38
CA ASP A 125 -14.11 9.67 18.61
C ASP A 125 -13.60 8.25 18.49
N ASP A 126 -12.48 8.05 17.78
CA ASP A 126 -11.99 6.73 17.41
C ASP A 126 -10.72 6.33 18.16
N ASN A 127 -10.76 5.16 18.80
CA ASN A 127 -9.53 4.53 19.24
C ASN A 127 -8.94 3.72 18.08
N TYR A 128 -7.65 3.48 18.16
CA TYR A 128 -6.96 2.67 17.18
C TYR A 128 -6.16 1.56 17.84
N ARG A 129 -5.91 0.51 17.06
CA ARG A 129 -4.93 -0.51 17.39
C ARG A 129 -3.97 -0.72 16.24
N VAL A 130 -2.68 -0.81 16.55
CA VAL A 130 -1.60 -1.13 15.60
C VAL A 130 -1.11 -2.54 15.85
N TYR A 131 -0.83 -3.29 14.79
CA TYR A 131 -0.52 -4.72 14.81
C TYR A 131 0.82 -5.02 14.14
N TYR A 132 1.46 -6.10 14.62
CA TYR A 132 2.70 -6.64 14.06
C TYR A 132 2.50 -7.21 12.65
N ASN A 133 1.44 -7.98 12.42
CA ASN A 133 1.17 -8.60 11.12
C ASN A 133 0.09 -7.85 10.34
N SER A 134 0.08 -8.06 9.02
CA SER A 134 -1.09 -7.81 8.19
C SER A 134 -2.30 -8.59 8.69
N GLY A 135 -3.51 -8.14 8.36
CA GLY A 135 -4.76 -8.78 8.75
C GLY A 135 -5.07 -8.66 10.25
N TYR A 136 -4.51 -7.65 10.93
CA TYR A 136 -4.73 -7.41 12.36
C TYR A 136 -4.25 -8.55 13.27
N GLY A 137 -3.21 -9.26 12.83
CA GLY A 137 -2.67 -10.43 13.52
C GLY A 137 -1.49 -10.11 14.45
N GLY A 138 -1.30 -10.97 15.45
CA GLY A 138 -0.12 -10.98 16.32
C GLY A 138 -0.13 -9.92 17.42
N THR A 139 1.06 -9.59 17.92
CA THR A 139 1.26 -8.56 18.96
C THR A 139 0.66 -7.25 18.50
N SER A 140 0.04 -6.52 19.45
CA SER A 140 -0.65 -5.27 19.15
C SER A 140 -0.58 -4.28 20.30
N GLN A 141 -0.82 -3.01 19.99
CA GLN A 141 -0.84 -1.92 20.95
C GLN A 141 -2.05 -1.02 20.67
N TYR A 142 -2.82 -0.79 21.73
CA TYR A 142 -3.99 0.08 21.71
C TYR A 142 -3.58 1.54 21.93
N PHE A 143 -4.23 2.43 21.20
CA PHE A 143 -4.08 3.88 21.28
C PHE A 143 -5.47 4.49 21.44
N ALA A 144 -5.76 4.98 22.65
CA ALA A 144 -7.01 5.68 22.92
C ALA A 144 -7.14 6.91 22.03
N LYS A 145 -8.38 7.30 21.74
CA LYS A 145 -8.72 8.59 21.15
C LYS A 145 -8.18 9.75 21.99
N ASN A 146 -8.10 10.94 21.39
CA ASN A 146 -7.65 12.12 22.10
C ASN A 146 -8.52 12.40 23.33
N GLY A 147 -7.92 12.99 24.37
CA GLY A 147 -8.62 13.29 25.60
C GLY A 147 -9.64 14.42 25.43
N PRO A 148 -10.51 14.69 26.41
CA PRO A 148 -11.51 15.78 26.36
C PRO A 148 -10.90 17.18 26.17
N TYR A 149 -9.59 17.32 26.36
CA TYR A 149 -8.82 18.56 26.15
C TYR A 149 -8.13 18.63 24.78
N GLY A 150 -8.33 17.64 23.90
CA GLY A 150 -7.76 17.62 22.55
C GLY A 150 -6.28 17.27 22.47
N ASP A 151 -5.70 16.72 23.55
CA ASP A 151 -4.27 16.41 23.59
C ASP A 151 -3.94 15.20 22.72
N CYS A 152 -3.42 15.45 21.52
CA CYS A 152 -2.86 14.44 20.64
C CYS A 152 -1.49 13.98 21.13
N ASN A 153 -1.45 13.01 22.04
CA ASN A 153 -0.20 12.52 22.61
C ASN A 153 0.52 11.54 21.68
N ILE A 154 1.79 11.82 21.40
CA ILE A 154 2.69 10.87 20.73
C ILE A 154 3.19 9.85 21.76
N THR A 155 3.17 8.58 21.38
CA THR A 155 3.59 7.44 22.20
C THR A 155 4.49 6.53 21.36
N ASP A 156 5.57 6.04 21.95
CA ASP A 156 6.40 5.03 21.29
C ASP A 156 5.63 3.72 21.11
N LEU A 157 5.88 3.08 19.97
CA LEU A 157 5.48 1.69 19.79
C LEU A 157 6.25 0.82 20.78
N ILE A 158 5.58 -0.17 21.37
CA ILE A 158 6.25 -1.19 22.18
C ILE A 158 7.34 -1.88 21.36
N SER A 159 8.36 -2.42 22.04
CA SER A 159 9.55 -2.99 21.38
C SER A 159 9.23 -4.02 20.29
N ALA A 160 8.16 -4.79 20.47
CA ALA A 160 7.72 -5.77 19.47
C ALA A 160 7.16 -5.14 18.19
N LEU A 161 6.59 -3.93 18.26
CA LEU A 161 5.97 -3.25 17.12
C LEU A 161 6.86 -2.20 16.47
N LYS A 162 7.80 -1.62 17.22
CA LYS A 162 8.76 -0.65 16.69
C LYS A 162 9.52 -1.27 15.52
N ASN A 163 9.44 -0.64 14.36
CA ASN A 163 9.98 -1.10 13.08
C ASN A 163 9.50 -2.52 12.69
N ASN A 164 8.28 -2.88 13.07
CA ASN A 164 7.69 -4.19 12.77
C ASN A 164 6.16 -4.13 12.63
N ASN A 165 5.58 -2.94 12.44
CA ASN A 165 4.15 -2.73 12.33
C ASN A 165 3.63 -2.90 10.89
N ALA A 166 2.51 -3.59 10.72
CA ALA A 166 2.00 -3.96 9.40
C ALA A 166 0.52 -3.68 9.14
N SER A 167 -0.30 -3.43 10.17
CA SER A 167 -1.70 -3.04 9.99
C SER A 167 -2.25 -2.22 11.16
N SER A 168 -3.38 -1.54 10.94
CA SER A 168 -4.09 -0.78 11.98
C SER A 168 -5.60 -0.74 11.76
N HIS A 169 -6.39 -0.64 12.83
CA HIS A 169 -7.85 -0.49 12.73
C HIS A 169 -8.47 0.30 13.87
N PHE A 170 -9.76 0.62 13.72
CA PHE A 170 -10.63 1.14 14.78
C PHE A 170 -10.82 0.11 15.92
N ALA A 171 -10.66 0.56 17.17
CA ALA A 171 -10.57 -0.29 18.37
C ALA A 171 -11.58 0.04 19.48
#